data_AF-A0A225E6J9-F1
#
_entry.id   AF-A0A225E6J9-F1
#
_cell.length_a   1.000
_cell.length_b   1.000
_cell.length_c   1.000
_cell.angle_alpha   90.00
_cell.angle_beta   90.00
_cell.angle_gamma   90.00
#
_symmetry.space_group_name_H-M   'P 1'
#
loop_
_entity.id
_entity.type
_entity.pdbx_description
1 polymer ?
#
loop_
_entity_poly.entity_id
_entity_poly.type
_entity_poly.pdbx_seq_one_letter_code
_entity_poly.pdbx_strand_id
1 'polypeptide(L)'
;MSIRLSLFAALATLTTFATVPAEDPPAAKDARPTTVMSLNALFKRDKSGATAKTYIGRTVTLSGTVKEVTEVDGGRTLALNGLRPTADEATGCTIPFAADYPFMKLVKELKPGMTVRVRGEIGEVTGMAFTLKSPALLGASVALPAKDGKAPAASPAPEPASKPPAPGAPPQQEAAPARDPKPEPYRPYRAEVALPAAERTLSAVELSTKLLADKDGTLERRYRGQVLEVTGMVRSCRPVQESIEKGAWSLDLVGAPARDAGPSPQVSVYFRGTSPTLERVRAVGLGDEVTVRVLFVQKFVDNVLVHGEAVPRGGDRRPALTPARQLTADDVFREVWAPGAVAKLRGQVVAVTGVIDLDPVHTHQGVDLPVRYTGAPPLAGIKCDVDQDQLDAVRQLPPGLRVKVVGVIAFTEPKRNEVWLGRCRLSLMEANPMPSVSVTELVTAYRDDNKAAGEKYGNRTSGKWLYLTGEIANITTDKMGLRTAHFKGPATGPQARIGIDVEWGDRVKVGQTIRVKTECQGALPRGVFIQLMGSSILPEAKTTLPVVK
;
A
#
# COMPACT_ATOMS: atom_id res chain seq x y z
N MET A 1 0.84 0.64 93.64
CA MET A 1 2.27 0.32 93.48
C MET A 1 2.38 -0.51 92.21
N SER A 2 2.76 0.14 91.12
CA SER A 2 2.64 -0.39 89.76
C SER A 2 4.03 -0.78 89.25
N ILE A 3 4.25 -2.05 88.93
CA ILE A 3 5.45 -2.48 88.20
C ILE A 3 5.05 -3.42 87.06
N ARG A 4 5.50 -3.01 85.88
CA ARG A 4 5.25 -3.56 84.55
C ARG A 4 6.01 -4.87 84.35
N LEU A 5 5.36 -5.88 83.78
CA LEU A 5 6.01 -7.08 83.27
C LEU A 5 6.13 -6.95 81.74
N SER A 6 7.37 -6.93 81.26
CA SER A 6 7.72 -6.80 79.85
C SER A 6 7.62 -8.16 79.14
N LEU A 7 6.80 -8.22 78.09
CA LEU A 7 6.59 -9.38 77.24
C LEU A 7 7.67 -9.41 76.13
N PHE A 8 8.53 -10.43 76.13
CA PHE A 8 9.42 -10.75 75.01
C PHE A 8 8.65 -11.59 73.99
N ALA A 9 8.39 -11.04 72.81
CA ALA A 9 7.83 -11.77 71.67
C ALA A 9 8.96 -12.30 70.79
N ALA A 10 9.00 -13.62 70.62
CA ALA A 10 9.88 -14.32 69.70
C ALA A 10 9.40 -14.14 68.26
N LEU A 11 10.32 -13.72 67.39
CA LEU A 11 10.11 -13.46 65.97
C LEU A 11 10.18 -14.78 65.19
N ALA A 12 9.04 -15.30 64.73
CA ALA A 12 8.98 -16.39 63.77
C ALA A 12 9.03 -15.83 62.35
N THR A 13 10.13 -16.04 61.64
CA THR A 13 10.28 -15.74 60.22
C THR A 13 9.50 -16.75 59.38
N LEU A 14 8.31 -16.36 58.93
CA LEU A 14 7.61 -17.01 57.81
C LEU A 14 8.19 -16.52 56.49
N THR A 15 8.91 -17.39 55.78
CA THR A 15 9.21 -17.24 54.35
C THR A 15 7.94 -17.46 53.54
N THR A 16 7.29 -16.37 53.13
CA THR A 16 6.27 -16.37 52.08
C THR A 16 6.96 -16.49 50.72
N PHE A 17 6.82 -17.64 50.08
CA PHE A 17 6.98 -17.73 48.62
C PHE A 17 5.85 -16.89 48.02
N ALA A 18 6.19 -15.70 47.52
CA ALA A 18 5.31 -14.92 46.67
C ALA A 18 5.08 -15.72 45.37
N THR A 19 3.93 -16.39 45.27
CA THR A 19 3.36 -16.76 43.98
C THR A 19 3.16 -15.49 43.18
N VAL A 20 4.05 -15.26 42.22
CA VAL A 20 3.87 -14.27 41.17
C VAL A 20 2.53 -14.59 40.49
N PRO A 21 1.55 -13.66 40.47
CA PRO A 21 0.36 -13.87 39.68
C PRO A 21 0.81 -14.05 38.23
N ALA A 22 0.42 -15.18 37.62
CA ALA A 22 0.61 -15.39 36.19
C ALA A 22 0.05 -14.17 35.47
N GLU A 23 0.92 -13.41 34.79
CA GLU A 23 0.49 -12.34 33.90
C GLU A 23 -0.55 -12.93 32.94
N ASP A 24 -1.74 -12.32 32.91
CA ASP A 24 -2.71 -12.61 31.86
C ASP A 24 -1.99 -12.49 30.51
N PRO A 25 -2.09 -13.49 29.63
CA PRO A 25 -1.44 -13.43 28.34
C PRO A 25 -1.93 -12.17 27.62
N PRO A 26 -1.03 -11.34 27.06
CA PRO A 26 -1.41 -10.10 26.43
C PRO A 26 -2.45 -10.36 25.35
N ALA A 27 -3.53 -9.56 25.37
CA ALA A 27 -4.59 -9.60 24.37
C ALA A 27 -3.99 -9.73 22.96
N ALA A 28 -4.47 -10.73 22.20
CA ALA A 28 -3.93 -11.11 20.91
C ALA A 28 -3.88 -9.91 19.95
N LYS A 29 -2.70 -9.29 19.83
CA LYS A 29 -2.43 -8.29 18.79
C LYS A 29 -2.65 -8.96 17.44
N ASP A 30 -3.47 -8.37 16.57
CA ASP A 30 -3.73 -8.89 15.24
C ASP A 30 -2.41 -9.17 14.50
N ALA A 31 -2.11 -10.46 14.31
CA ALA A 31 -0.89 -10.90 13.67
C ALA A 31 -0.90 -10.50 12.19
N ARG A 32 0.20 -9.90 11.72
CA ARG A 32 0.37 -9.49 10.32
C ARG A 32 0.10 -10.67 9.37
N PRO A 33 -0.50 -10.42 8.19
CA PRO A 33 -0.71 -11.46 7.18
C PRO A 33 0.63 -12.10 6.81
N THR A 34 0.71 -13.41 6.89
CA THR A 34 1.93 -14.20 6.61
C THR A 34 1.60 -15.25 5.55
N THR A 35 2.56 -15.67 4.73
CA THR A 35 2.33 -16.79 3.80
C THR A 35 2.62 -18.13 4.48
N VAL A 36 1.95 -19.21 4.04
CA VAL A 36 2.27 -20.58 4.52
C VAL A 36 3.75 -20.89 4.30
N MET A 37 4.34 -20.42 3.20
CA MET A 37 5.77 -20.58 2.91
C MET A 37 6.66 -19.85 3.93
N SER A 38 6.32 -18.60 4.28
CA SER A 38 7.09 -17.81 5.25
C SER A 38 7.06 -18.45 6.64
N LEU A 39 5.91 -18.99 7.06
CA LEU A 39 5.78 -19.65 8.36
C LEU A 39 6.51 -21.00 8.37
N ASN A 40 6.40 -21.79 7.30
CA ASN A 40 7.17 -23.03 7.16
C ASN A 40 8.68 -22.76 7.11
N ALA A 41 9.13 -21.69 6.45
CA ALA A 41 10.52 -21.28 6.43
C ALA A 41 11.03 -20.88 7.81
N LEU A 42 10.17 -20.28 8.65
CA LEU A 42 10.49 -20.00 10.05
C LEU A 42 10.64 -21.30 10.85
N PHE A 43 9.72 -22.25 10.70
CA PHE A 43 9.79 -23.54 11.38
C PHE A 43 10.98 -24.38 10.93
N LYS A 44 11.38 -24.29 9.65
CA LYS A 44 12.58 -24.93 9.08
C LYS A 44 13.88 -24.51 9.74
N ARG A 45 13.97 -23.30 10.30
CA ARG A 45 15.19 -22.79 10.95
C ARG A 45 15.50 -23.52 12.25
N ASP A 46 14.51 -24.14 12.85
CA ASP A 46 14.64 -24.87 14.10
C ASP A 46 14.20 -26.33 13.92
N LYS A 47 15.18 -27.18 13.62
CA LYS A 47 14.98 -28.63 13.42
C LYS A 47 14.39 -29.34 14.64
N SER A 48 14.47 -28.75 15.84
CA SER A 48 13.91 -29.32 17.06
C SER A 48 12.37 -29.18 17.14
N GLY A 49 11.79 -28.31 16.29
CA GLY A 49 10.37 -27.97 16.33
C GLY A 49 9.97 -27.11 17.54
N ALA A 50 10.91 -26.70 18.41
CA ALA A 50 10.61 -25.89 19.58
C ALA A 50 9.98 -24.55 19.19
N THR A 51 10.55 -23.89 18.17
CA THR A 51 10.01 -22.65 17.59
C THR A 51 8.56 -22.85 17.13
N ALA A 52 8.27 -23.92 16.39
CA ALA A 52 6.92 -24.18 15.89
C ALA A 52 5.92 -24.45 17.04
N LYS A 53 6.35 -25.13 18.11
CA LYS A 53 5.54 -25.33 19.32
C LYS A 53 5.19 -24.03 20.05
N THR A 54 6.05 -23.01 20.03
CA THR A 54 5.74 -21.68 20.64
C THR A 54 4.60 -20.93 19.94
N TYR A 55 4.22 -21.36 18.74
CA TYR A 55 3.13 -20.77 17.98
C TYR A 55 1.78 -21.45 18.23
N ILE A 56 1.75 -22.61 18.90
CA ILE A 56 0.51 -23.27 19.31
C ILE A 56 -0.32 -22.31 20.16
N GLY A 57 -1.61 -22.19 19.86
CA GLY A 57 -2.52 -21.26 20.52
C GLY A 57 -2.52 -19.83 19.95
N ARG A 58 -1.61 -19.51 19.01
CA ARG A 58 -1.55 -18.16 18.41
C ARG A 58 -2.48 -18.04 17.22
N THR A 59 -3.28 -16.97 17.20
CA THR A 59 -4.07 -16.59 16.02
C THR A 59 -3.17 -16.00 14.93
N VAL A 60 -3.27 -16.51 13.71
CA VAL A 60 -2.54 -16.06 12.53
C VAL A 60 -3.48 -15.82 11.36
N THR A 61 -3.10 -14.91 10.46
CA THR A 61 -3.74 -14.77 9.14
C THR A 61 -2.77 -15.27 8.08
N LEU A 62 -3.17 -16.32 7.37
CA LEU A 62 -2.37 -16.98 6.34
C LEU A 62 -2.92 -16.71 4.94
N SER A 63 -2.01 -16.48 3.99
CA SER A 63 -2.31 -16.54 2.56
C SER A 63 -1.60 -17.74 1.93
N GLY A 64 -2.28 -18.49 1.07
CA GLY A 64 -1.70 -19.62 0.36
C GLY A 64 -2.57 -20.11 -0.79
N THR A 65 -1.98 -20.87 -1.71
CA THR A 65 -2.71 -21.48 -2.83
C THR A 65 -3.27 -22.83 -2.40
N VAL A 66 -4.54 -23.08 -2.64
CA VAL A 66 -5.20 -24.37 -2.37
C VAL A 66 -4.52 -25.45 -3.19
N LYS A 67 -3.99 -26.47 -2.52
CA LYS A 67 -3.45 -27.68 -3.12
C LYS A 67 -4.56 -28.71 -3.33
N GLU A 68 -5.36 -28.91 -2.30
CA GLU A 68 -6.35 -29.97 -2.22
C GLU A 68 -7.49 -29.55 -1.29
N VAL A 69 -8.71 -30.01 -1.61
CA VAL A 69 -9.89 -29.84 -0.77
C VAL A 69 -10.49 -31.23 -0.55
N THR A 70 -10.48 -31.70 0.69
CA THR A 70 -11.02 -33.02 1.07
C THR A 70 -12.29 -32.86 1.89
N GLU A 71 -13.23 -33.79 1.74
CA GLU A 71 -14.45 -33.85 2.55
C GLU A 71 -14.23 -34.84 3.69
N VAL A 72 -14.52 -34.41 4.91
CA VAL A 72 -14.36 -35.21 6.14
C VAL A 72 -15.53 -34.86 7.05
N ASP A 73 -16.31 -35.87 7.45
CA ASP A 73 -17.45 -35.77 8.38
C ASP A 73 -18.44 -34.63 8.06
N GLY A 74 -18.75 -34.44 6.77
CA GLY A 74 -19.64 -33.39 6.27
C GLY A 74 -19.05 -31.97 6.26
N GLY A 75 -17.85 -31.79 6.82
CA GLY A 75 -17.01 -30.60 6.71
C GLY A 75 -16.06 -30.65 5.51
N ARG A 76 -15.15 -29.66 5.44
CA ARG A 76 -14.13 -29.58 4.39
C ARG A 76 -12.77 -29.26 4.99
N THR A 77 -11.74 -30.00 4.60
CA THR A 77 -10.36 -29.73 4.98
C THR A 77 -9.59 -29.20 3.77
N LEU A 78 -9.04 -27.99 3.89
CA LEU A 78 -8.15 -27.40 2.89
C LEU A 78 -6.70 -27.75 3.21
N ALA A 79 -5.95 -28.19 2.20
CA ALA A 79 -4.49 -28.21 2.23
C ALA A 79 -3.97 -27.07 1.35
N LEU A 80 -3.08 -26.23 1.88
CA LEU A 80 -2.44 -25.15 1.12
C LEU A 80 -1.04 -25.57 0.63
N ASN A 81 -0.61 -25.04 -0.51
CA ASN A 81 0.73 -25.20 -1.08
C ASN A 81 1.81 -24.69 -0.09
N GLY A 82 2.94 -25.40 -0.08
CA GLY A 82 3.56 -25.93 1.15
C GLY A 82 3.29 -27.44 1.11
N LEU A 83 4.24 -28.33 1.43
CA LEU A 83 4.01 -29.77 1.17
C LEU A 83 2.78 -30.25 1.98
N ARG A 84 2.26 -31.44 1.68
CA ARG A 84 1.32 -32.10 2.59
C ARG A 84 2.20 -32.79 3.64
N PRO A 85 1.89 -32.78 4.95
CA PRO A 85 2.62 -33.63 5.87
C PRO A 85 2.49 -35.08 5.39
N THR A 86 3.59 -35.64 4.93
CA THR A 86 3.74 -37.09 4.73
C THR A 86 4.48 -37.66 5.94
N ALA A 87 4.46 -38.99 6.09
CA ALA A 87 5.24 -39.66 7.13
C ALA A 87 6.75 -39.30 7.03
N ASP A 88 7.23 -39.01 5.81
CA ASP A 88 8.64 -38.77 5.50
C ASP A 88 9.00 -37.28 5.37
N GLU A 89 8.04 -36.38 5.08
CA GLU A 89 8.24 -34.93 5.02
C GLU A 89 7.04 -34.16 5.62
N ALA A 90 7.16 -33.83 6.91
CA ALA A 90 6.15 -33.06 7.63
C ALA A 90 6.31 -31.55 7.39
N THR A 91 6.02 -31.04 6.19
CA THR A 91 5.75 -29.59 5.99
C THR A 91 4.34 -29.41 5.45
N GLY A 92 3.66 -28.29 5.77
CA GLY A 92 2.31 -28.01 5.26
C GLY A 92 1.39 -27.26 6.21
N CYS A 93 0.21 -26.88 5.72
CA CYS A 93 -0.87 -26.33 6.53
C CYS A 93 -2.20 -26.99 6.16
N THR A 94 -2.87 -27.55 7.16
CA THR A 94 -4.21 -28.16 7.03
C THR A 94 -5.23 -27.34 7.79
N ILE A 95 -6.36 -27.05 7.14
CA ILE A 95 -7.37 -26.11 7.62
C ILE A 95 -8.74 -26.80 7.61
N PRO A 96 -9.17 -27.41 8.74
CA PRO A 96 -10.47 -28.04 8.87
C PRO A 96 -11.61 -27.03 9.11
N PHE A 97 -12.56 -26.96 8.17
CA PHE A 97 -13.84 -26.27 8.35
C PHE A 97 -14.92 -27.28 8.74
N ALA A 98 -15.55 -27.08 9.90
CA ALA A 98 -16.65 -27.91 10.38
C ALA A 98 -17.89 -27.78 9.47
N ALA A 99 -18.72 -28.82 9.40
CA ALA A 99 -19.88 -28.90 8.50
C ALA A 99 -20.87 -27.72 8.63
N ASP A 100 -20.99 -27.16 9.83
CA ASP A 100 -21.84 -26.05 10.23
C ASP A 100 -21.20 -24.66 10.02
N TYR A 101 -20.01 -24.58 9.42
CA TYR A 101 -19.33 -23.31 9.17
C TYR A 101 -20.21 -22.35 8.34
N PRO A 102 -20.41 -21.08 8.77
CA PRO A 102 -21.35 -20.15 8.13
C PRO A 102 -21.12 -19.88 6.64
N PHE A 103 -19.90 -20.09 6.16
CA PHE A 103 -19.51 -19.88 4.76
C PHE A 103 -19.12 -21.18 4.05
N MET A 104 -19.65 -22.33 4.50
CA MET A 104 -19.34 -23.64 3.92
C MET A 104 -19.65 -23.71 2.42
N LYS A 105 -20.64 -22.95 1.92
CA LYS A 105 -20.90 -22.83 0.47
C LYS A 105 -19.68 -22.32 -0.30
N LEU A 106 -19.01 -21.27 0.20
CA LEU A 106 -17.79 -20.73 -0.41
C LEU A 106 -16.62 -21.72 -0.29
N VAL A 107 -16.51 -22.42 0.84
CA VAL A 107 -15.44 -23.44 1.03
C VAL A 107 -15.62 -24.61 0.06
N LYS A 108 -16.85 -25.04 -0.22
CA LYS A 108 -17.17 -26.10 -1.20
C LYS A 108 -16.85 -25.69 -2.65
N GLU A 109 -16.80 -24.40 -2.95
CA GLU A 109 -16.45 -23.87 -4.28
C GLU A 109 -14.94 -23.74 -4.51
N LEU A 110 -14.12 -23.88 -3.46
CA LEU A 110 -12.66 -23.80 -3.57
C LEU A 110 -12.09 -24.97 -4.38
N LYS A 111 -11.18 -24.66 -5.31
CA LYS A 111 -10.50 -25.62 -6.18
C LYS A 111 -8.98 -25.51 -6.04
N PRO A 112 -8.23 -26.61 -6.30
CA PRO A 112 -6.78 -26.54 -6.44
C PRO A 112 -6.35 -25.41 -7.38
N GLY A 113 -5.32 -24.66 -6.99
CA GLY A 113 -4.79 -23.51 -7.73
C GLY A 113 -5.40 -22.15 -7.34
N MET A 114 -6.49 -22.10 -6.56
CA MET A 114 -7.03 -20.84 -6.04
C MET A 114 -6.17 -20.30 -4.89
N THR A 115 -5.95 -19.00 -4.83
CA THR A 115 -5.31 -18.36 -3.67
C THR A 115 -6.37 -18.00 -2.64
N VAL A 116 -6.16 -18.41 -1.39
CA VAL A 116 -7.06 -18.13 -0.28
C VAL A 116 -6.34 -17.40 0.84
N ARG A 117 -7.10 -16.62 1.61
CA ARG A 117 -6.66 -15.98 2.84
C ARG A 117 -7.52 -16.48 3.99
N VAL A 118 -6.91 -17.07 5.01
CA VAL A 118 -7.59 -17.71 6.14
C VAL A 118 -7.00 -17.20 7.45
N ARG A 119 -7.85 -16.79 8.40
CA ARG A 119 -7.47 -16.54 9.79
C ARG A 119 -7.76 -17.78 10.62
N GLY A 120 -6.90 -18.18 11.53
CA GLY A 120 -7.15 -19.29 12.44
C GLY A 120 -6.10 -19.36 13.53
N GLU A 121 -6.35 -20.18 14.54
CA GLU A 121 -5.41 -20.43 15.64
C GLU A 121 -4.51 -21.60 15.28
N ILE A 122 -3.20 -21.51 15.49
CA ILE A 122 -2.30 -22.65 15.24
C ILE A 122 -2.59 -23.72 16.28
N GLY A 123 -3.05 -24.88 15.81
CA GLY A 123 -3.38 -26.05 16.61
C GLY A 123 -2.18 -26.97 16.79
N GLU A 124 -2.30 -28.18 16.29
CA GLU A 124 -1.24 -29.19 16.38
C GLU A 124 -0.11 -28.88 15.41
N VAL A 125 1.12 -29.15 15.85
CA VAL A 125 2.34 -28.96 15.07
C VAL A 125 3.13 -30.26 15.11
N THR A 126 3.37 -30.84 13.94
CA THR A 126 4.16 -32.06 13.77
C THR A 126 5.28 -31.78 12.78
N GLY A 127 6.53 -31.78 13.25
CA GLY A 127 7.67 -31.32 12.46
C GLY A 127 7.53 -29.85 12.08
N MET A 128 7.31 -29.57 10.79
CA MET A 128 7.10 -28.23 10.24
C MET A 128 5.69 -28.06 9.65
N ALA A 129 4.83 -29.07 9.78
CA ALA A 129 3.44 -28.99 9.41
C ALA A 129 2.59 -28.60 10.61
N PHE A 130 1.49 -27.90 10.35
CA PHE A 130 0.59 -27.48 11.41
C PHE A 130 -0.87 -27.45 10.95
N THR A 131 -1.79 -27.57 11.91
CA THR A 131 -3.24 -27.42 11.71
C THR A 131 -3.69 -26.03 12.14
N LEU A 132 -4.71 -25.48 11.48
CA LEU A 132 -5.44 -24.32 12.01
C LEU A 132 -6.72 -24.78 12.72
N LYS A 133 -6.91 -24.35 13.96
CA LYS A 133 -8.17 -24.44 14.69
C LYS A 133 -9.02 -23.21 14.43
N SER A 134 -10.34 -23.39 14.49
CA SER A 134 -11.35 -22.34 14.35
C SER A 134 -11.12 -21.42 13.12
N PRO A 135 -10.97 -21.98 11.90
CA PRO A 135 -10.60 -21.17 10.75
C PRO A 135 -11.76 -20.29 10.26
N ALA A 136 -11.38 -19.09 9.83
CA ALA A 136 -12.24 -18.12 9.17
C ALA A 136 -11.66 -17.77 7.79
N LEU A 137 -12.37 -18.13 6.72
CA LEU A 137 -12.03 -17.75 5.36
C LEU A 137 -12.27 -16.24 5.17
N LEU A 138 -11.21 -15.48 4.90
CA LEU A 138 -11.26 -14.03 4.71
C LEU A 138 -11.41 -13.62 3.23
N GLY A 139 -10.99 -14.48 2.31
CA GLY A 139 -11.12 -14.24 0.86
C GLY A 139 -10.53 -15.36 0.01
N ALA A 140 -10.98 -15.43 -1.24
CA ALA A 140 -10.48 -16.37 -2.26
C ALA A 140 -10.38 -15.67 -3.62
N SER A 141 -9.33 -15.97 -4.38
CA SER A 141 -9.12 -15.47 -5.75
C SER A 141 -8.52 -16.55 -6.64
N VAL A 142 -8.77 -16.48 -7.94
CA VAL A 142 -8.16 -17.38 -8.92
C VAL A 142 -6.78 -16.82 -9.27
N ALA A 143 -5.73 -17.63 -9.12
CA ALA A 143 -4.42 -17.27 -9.65
C ALA A 143 -4.49 -17.31 -11.17
N LEU A 144 -4.27 -16.17 -11.84
CA LEU A 144 -4.13 -16.13 -13.29
C LEU A 144 -2.89 -16.95 -13.68
N PRO A 145 -2.98 -17.93 -14.60
CA PRO A 145 -1.80 -18.66 -15.04
C PRO A 145 -0.80 -17.67 -15.65
N ALA A 146 0.47 -17.80 -15.27
CA ALA A 146 1.54 -17.15 -15.99
C ALA A 146 1.46 -17.61 -17.45
N LYS A 147 1.43 -16.67 -18.40
CA LYS A 147 1.52 -16.99 -19.83
C LYS A 147 2.83 -17.74 -20.06
N ASP A 148 2.75 -19.06 -20.19
CA ASP A 148 3.88 -19.89 -20.59
C ASP A 148 4.34 -19.47 -21.98
N GLY A 149 5.65 -19.24 -22.10
CA GLY A 149 6.31 -18.93 -23.36
C GLY A 149 6.16 -20.10 -24.33
N LYS A 150 5.33 -19.91 -25.36
CA LYS A 150 5.31 -20.77 -26.55
C LYS A 150 5.82 -19.95 -27.72
N ALA A 151 6.98 -20.33 -28.24
CA ALA A 151 7.57 -19.72 -29.44
C ALA A 151 6.60 -19.86 -30.63
N PRO A 152 6.43 -18.83 -31.47
CA PRO A 152 5.54 -18.92 -32.62
C PRO A 152 6.16 -19.82 -33.70
N ALA A 153 5.31 -20.71 -34.24
CA ALA A 153 5.61 -21.57 -35.36
C ALA A 153 5.93 -20.75 -36.61
N ALA A 154 6.91 -21.25 -37.39
CA ALA A 154 7.33 -20.67 -38.65
C ALA A 154 6.18 -20.64 -39.68
N SER A 155 5.96 -19.49 -40.28
CA SER A 155 5.11 -19.34 -41.48
C SER A 155 5.88 -19.76 -42.73
N PRO A 156 5.20 -20.28 -43.76
CA PRO A 156 5.82 -20.92 -44.92
C PRO A 156 6.31 -19.90 -45.97
N ALA A 157 7.34 -20.31 -46.70
CA ALA A 157 7.97 -19.54 -47.76
C ALA A 157 7.07 -19.37 -49.00
N PRO A 158 7.12 -18.24 -49.72
CA PRO A 158 6.53 -18.12 -51.04
C PRO A 158 7.52 -18.53 -52.16
N GLU A 159 6.95 -19.14 -53.20
CA GLU A 159 7.57 -19.57 -54.45
C GLU A 159 8.15 -18.42 -55.30
N PRO A 160 9.06 -18.72 -56.25
CA PRO A 160 9.88 -17.73 -56.94
C PRO A 160 9.25 -17.27 -58.25
N ALA A 161 9.43 -16.00 -58.59
CA ALA A 161 9.14 -15.48 -59.92
C ALA A 161 10.27 -14.61 -60.46
N SER A 162 10.86 -15.11 -61.56
CA SER A 162 11.35 -14.40 -62.75
C SER A 162 12.67 -13.61 -62.73
N LYS A 163 13.42 -13.83 -63.83
CA LYS A 163 14.74 -13.30 -64.24
C LYS A 163 14.82 -11.76 -64.38
N PRO A 164 16.04 -11.18 -64.34
CA PRO A 164 16.29 -9.74 -64.43
C PRO A 164 16.60 -9.26 -65.87
N PRO A 165 16.46 -7.95 -66.15
CA PRO A 165 17.26 -7.26 -67.15
C PRO A 165 18.39 -6.40 -66.55
N ALA A 166 19.35 -6.08 -67.41
CA ALA A 166 20.71 -5.58 -67.17
C ALA A 166 20.80 -4.11 -66.67
N PRO A 167 22.00 -3.64 -66.24
CA PRO A 167 22.15 -2.50 -65.34
C PRO A 167 22.29 -1.15 -66.07
N GLY A 168 21.65 -0.12 -65.52
CA GLY A 168 21.84 1.29 -65.88
C GLY A 168 22.10 2.15 -64.64
N ALA A 169 23.19 2.92 -64.74
CA ALA A 169 23.75 4.01 -63.92
C ALA A 169 23.15 4.41 -62.54
N PRO A 170 24.00 4.79 -61.56
CA PRO A 170 23.59 5.11 -60.19
C PRO A 170 22.99 6.52 -60.06
N PRO A 171 21.90 6.72 -59.29
CA PRO A 171 21.51 8.05 -58.86
C PRO A 171 22.23 8.44 -57.55
N GLN A 172 22.51 9.74 -57.47
CA GLN A 172 23.18 10.44 -56.37
C GLN A 172 22.49 10.23 -55.03
N GLN A 173 23.31 10.02 -54.02
CA GLN A 173 22.94 9.81 -52.63
C GLN A 173 22.62 11.18 -51.99
N GLU A 174 21.33 11.45 -51.75
CA GLU A 174 20.89 12.56 -50.91
C GLU A 174 20.98 12.13 -49.43
N ALA A 175 21.64 12.95 -48.61
CA ALA A 175 21.93 12.64 -47.22
C ALA A 175 20.65 12.61 -46.38
N ALA A 176 20.31 11.44 -45.83
CA ALA A 176 19.26 11.31 -44.83
C ALA A 176 19.68 11.99 -43.51
N PRO A 177 18.77 12.69 -42.81
CA PRO A 177 19.07 13.33 -41.54
C PRO A 177 19.41 12.28 -40.47
N ALA A 178 20.32 12.65 -39.56
CA ALA A 178 20.79 11.81 -38.48
C ALA A 178 19.62 11.24 -37.66
N ARG A 179 19.53 9.90 -37.64
CA ARG A 179 18.67 9.19 -36.67
C ARG A 179 19.27 9.38 -35.28
N ASP A 180 18.44 9.79 -34.34
CA ASP A 180 18.78 9.74 -32.92
C ASP A 180 19.29 8.34 -32.54
N PRO A 181 20.38 8.25 -31.75
CA PRO A 181 20.90 6.96 -31.32
C PRO A 181 19.84 6.24 -30.50
N LYS A 182 19.50 5.03 -30.97
CA LYS A 182 18.61 4.10 -30.28
C LYS A 182 19.18 3.88 -28.86
N PRO A 183 18.40 4.07 -27.78
CA PRO A 183 18.91 3.86 -26.43
C PRO A 183 19.39 2.42 -26.29
N GLU A 184 20.66 2.24 -25.91
CA GLU A 184 21.22 0.91 -25.71
C GLU A 184 20.41 0.17 -24.63
N PRO A 185 20.07 -1.12 -24.85
CA PRO A 185 19.44 -1.91 -23.81
C PRO A 185 20.38 -2.03 -22.60
N TYR A 186 19.87 -1.63 -21.43
CA TYR A 186 20.55 -1.73 -20.15
C TYR A 186 21.16 -3.12 -19.95
N ARG A 187 22.50 -3.22 -19.98
CA ARG A 187 23.21 -4.45 -19.65
C ARG A 187 23.37 -4.53 -18.12
N PRO A 188 22.84 -5.56 -17.44
CA PRO A 188 23.02 -5.70 -16.00
C PRO A 188 24.50 -5.92 -15.69
N TYR A 189 25.09 -5.01 -14.90
CA TYR A 189 26.44 -5.14 -14.38
C TYR A 189 26.48 -6.35 -13.43
N ARG A 190 27.10 -7.46 -13.86
CA ARG A 190 27.54 -8.55 -12.98
C ARG A 190 28.98 -8.25 -12.61
N ALA A 191 29.20 -7.72 -11.42
CA ALA A 191 30.54 -7.62 -10.88
C ALA A 191 30.57 -8.36 -9.54
N GLU A 192 31.22 -9.53 -9.56
CA GLU A 192 31.77 -10.16 -8.37
C GLU A 192 32.97 -9.31 -7.94
N VAL A 193 32.72 -8.22 -7.21
CA VAL A 193 33.78 -7.37 -6.65
C VAL A 193 33.99 -7.79 -5.21
N ALA A 194 35.17 -8.35 -4.91
CA ALA A 194 35.64 -8.51 -3.55
C ALA A 194 35.77 -7.13 -2.89
N LEU A 195 34.99 -6.90 -1.83
CA LEU A 195 34.79 -5.61 -1.18
C LEU A 195 35.97 -5.21 -0.28
N PRO A 196 36.66 -4.08 -0.52
CA PRO A 196 37.51 -3.48 0.50
C PRO A 196 36.66 -2.72 1.53
N ALA A 197 37.03 -2.83 2.79
CA ALA A 197 36.43 -2.10 3.90
C ALA A 197 36.78 -0.60 3.80
N ALA A 198 35.80 0.21 3.41
CA ALA A 198 35.81 1.65 3.65
C ALA A 198 34.44 2.05 4.21
N GLU A 199 34.34 2.04 5.54
CA GLU A 199 33.17 2.40 6.35
C GLU A 199 32.92 3.92 6.31
N ARG A 200 32.42 4.44 5.18
CA ARG A 200 31.86 5.80 5.14
C ARG A 200 30.35 5.74 5.21
N THR A 201 29.83 5.98 6.42
CA THR A 201 28.42 6.34 6.62
C THR A 201 28.21 7.78 6.18
N LEU A 202 27.41 7.98 5.15
CA LEU A 202 27.00 9.29 4.64
C LEU A 202 25.50 9.47 4.89
N SER A 203 25.08 10.69 5.22
CA SER A 203 23.65 10.99 5.16
C SER A 203 23.18 11.13 3.71
N ALA A 204 21.91 10.89 3.44
CA ALA A 204 21.30 11.12 2.13
C ALA A 204 21.45 12.59 1.68
N VAL A 205 21.38 13.56 2.62
CA VAL A 205 21.71 14.98 2.33
C VAL A 205 23.15 15.06 1.82
N GLU A 206 24.09 14.56 2.61
CA GLU A 206 25.51 14.76 2.36
C GLU A 206 25.92 14.15 1.03
N LEU A 207 25.48 12.93 0.74
CA LEU A 207 25.75 12.26 -0.52
C LEU A 207 25.18 13.04 -1.70
N SER A 208 23.89 13.41 -1.63
CA SER A 208 23.20 14.07 -2.74
C SER A 208 23.68 15.51 -2.95
N THR A 209 23.92 16.30 -1.90
CA THR A 209 24.50 17.64 -1.99
C THR A 209 25.91 17.61 -2.59
N LYS A 210 26.78 16.70 -2.10
CA LYS A 210 28.14 16.55 -2.64
C LYS A 210 28.11 16.19 -4.12
N LEU A 211 27.25 15.26 -4.53
CA LEU A 211 27.12 14.86 -5.93
C LEU A 211 26.47 15.93 -6.80
N LEU A 212 25.51 16.71 -6.30
CA LEU A 212 24.94 17.83 -7.05
C LEU A 212 25.95 18.95 -7.29
N ALA A 213 26.82 19.22 -6.31
CA ALA A 213 27.91 20.18 -6.44
C ALA A 213 29.08 19.68 -7.32
N ASP A 214 29.13 18.37 -7.63
CA ASP A 214 30.15 17.70 -8.45
C ASP A 214 30.00 18.03 -9.94
N LYS A 215 30.34 19.26 -10.33
CA LYS A 215 30.19 19.75 -11.71
C LYS A 215 31.09 19.03 -12.71
N ASP A 216 32.23 18.51 -12.28
CA ASP A 216 33.25 17.85 -13.10
C ASP A 216 33.18 16.31 -13.05
N GLY A 217 32.22 15.76 -12.30
CA GLY A 217 32.01 14.32 -12.15
C GLY A 217 33.10 13.60 -11.36
N THR A 218 33.93 14.32 -10.60
CA THR A 218 35.05 13.74 -9.86
C THR A 218 34.59 12.89 -8.68
N LEU A 219 33.59 13.33 -7.93
CA LEU A 219 32.99 12.54 -6.85
C LEU A 219 32.17 11.37 -7.39
N GLU A 220 31.46 11.54 -8.51
CA GLU A 220 30.75 10.44 -9.16
C GLU A 220 31.73 9.34 -9.58
N ARG A 221 32.82 9.69 -10.28
CA ARG A 221 33.87 8.72 -10.66
C ARG A 221 34.51 8.06 -9.44
N ARG A 222 34.69 8.80 -8.35
CA ARG A 222 35.25 8.28 -7.09
C ARG A 222 34.34 7.26 -6.43
N TYR A 223 33.04 7.52 -6.36
CA TYR A 223 32.08 6.63 -5.69
C TYR A 223 31.59 5.50 -6.58
N ARG A 224 31.70 5.60 -7.91
CA ARG A 224 31.30 4.54 -8.84
C ARG A 224 31.95 3.20 -8.50
N GLY A 225 31.11 2.18 -8.31
CA GLY A 225 31.54 0.83 -7.93
C GLY A 225 31.90 0.67 -6.46
N GLN A 226 31.77 1.71 -5.63
CA GLN A 226 31.97 1.62 -4.18
C GLN A 226 30.66 1.28 -3.47
N VAL A 227 30.78 0.52 -2.38
CA VAL A 227 29.68 0.34 -1.42
C VAL A 227 29.70 1.50 -0.44
N LEU A 228 28.55 2.17 -0.31
CA LEU A 228 28.32 3.28 0.59
C LEU A 228 27.28 2.86 1.64
N GLU A 229 27.38 3.38 2.85
CA GLU A 229 26.27 3.32 3.81
C GLU A 229 25.56 4.66 3.79
N VAL A 230 24.28 4.66 3.41
CA VAL A 230 23.47 5.86 3.28
C VAL A 230 22.37 5.84 4.32
N THR A 231 22.35 6.86 5.19
CA THR A 231 21.28 7.06 6.17
C THR A 231 20.36 8.18 5.73
N GLY A 232 19.05 7.95 5.70
CA GLY A 232 18.08 8.96 5.34
C GLY A 232 16.67 8.64 5.78
N MET A 233 15.79 9.63 5.65
CA MET A 233 14.37 9.46 5.92
C MET A 233 13.70 8.88 4.67
N VAL A 234 12.85 7.89 4.86
CA VAL A 234 12.05 7.34 3.77
C VAL A 234 11.05 8.40 3.29
N ARG A 235 11.24 8.86 2.04
CA ARG A 235 10.25 9.68 1.31
C ARG A 235 9.30 8.80 0.52
N SER A 236 9.78 7.68 0.01
CA SER A 236 8.91 6.73 -0.68
C SER A 236 9.48 5.33 -0.69
N CYS A 237 8.59 4.35 -0.69
CA CYS A 237 8.92 2.97 -0.98
C CYS A 237 7.85 2.42 -1.93
N ARG A 238 8.23 2.07 -3.17
CA ARG A 238 7.25 1.68 -4.21
C ARG A 238 7.74 0.54 -5.07
N PRO A 239 6.84 -0.30 -5.61
CA PRO A 239 7.21 -1.20 -6.69
C PRO A 239 7.66 -0.37 -7.90
N VAL A 240 8.69 -0.85 -8.57
CA VAL A 240 9.13 -0.30 -9.85
C VAL A 240 8.15 -0.81 -10.91
N GLN A 241 7.83 0.03 -11.90
CA GLN A 241 6.95 -0.37 -13.01
C GLN A 241 7.45 -1.68 -13.63
N GLU A 242 6.52 -2.61 -13.90
CA GLU A 242 6.84 -3.95 -14.40
C GLU A 242 7.63 -3.94 -15.73
N SER A 243 7.55 -2.85 -16.48
CA SER A 243 8.31 -2.63 -17.72
C SER A 243 9.82 -2.55 -17.52
N ILE A 244 10.30 -2.29 -16.29
CA ILE A 244 11.73 -2.16 -15.97
C ILE A 244 12.25 -3.47 -15.38
N GLU A 245 11.63 -3.98 -14.32
CA GLU A 245 11.96 -5.29 -13.73
C GLU A 245 10.80 -5.78 -12.85
N LYS A 246 10.28 -6.96 -13.14
CA LYS A 246 9.14 -7.51 -12.40
C LYS A 246 9.50 -7.73 -10.93
N GLY A 247 8.72 -7.12 -10.04
CA GLY A 247 8.83 -7.31 -8.59
C GLY A 247 9.94 -6.50 -7.93
N ALA A 248 10.68 -5.67 -8.66
CA ALA A 248 11.64 -4.74 -8.10
C ALA A 248 10.97 -3.59 -7.33
N TRP A 249 11.71 -2.97 -6.40
CA TRP A 249 11.24 -1.88 -5.56
C TRP A 249 12.25 -0.74 -5.55
N SER A 250 11.74 0.49 -5.43
CA SER A 250 12.52 1.71 -5.25
C SER A 250 12.25 2.27 -3.86
N LEU A 251 13.32 2.64 -3.17
CA LEU A 251 13.28 3.34 -1.90
C LEU A 251 13.92 4.72 -2.09
N ASP A 252 13.12 5.78 -2.00
CA ASP A 252 13.64 7.13 -2.07
C ASP A 252 13.93 7.63 -0.66
N LEU A 253 15.19 7.96 -0.42
CA LEU A 253 15.67 8.56 0.82
C LEU A 253 15.87 10.05 0.60
N VAL A 254 15.33 10.85 1.50
CA VAL A 254 15.64 12.27 1.59
C VAL A 254 16.52 12.55 2.77
N GLY A 255 17.37 13.54 2.56
CA GLY A 255 18.05 14.20 3.64
C GLY A 255 17.14 15.14 4.44
N ALA A 256 17.60 15.58 5.61
CA ALA A 256 16.97 16.69 6.32
C ALA A 256 16.98 17.97 5.45
N PRO A 257 15.84 18.56 5.04
CA PRO A 257 15.87 19.84 4.36
C PRO A 257 16.52 20.92 5.23
N ALA A 258 17.55 21.55 4.71
CA ALA A 258 17.97 22.88 5.13
C ALA A 258 16.92 23.89 4.65
N ARG A 259 16.68 24.91 5.48
CA ARG A 259 15.59 25.89 5.41
C ARG A 259 15.41 26.60 4.05
N ASP A 260 16.43 26.59 3.20
CA ASP A 260 16.54 27.38 1.97
C ASP A 260 16.90 26.55 0.71
N ALA A 261 16.94 25.22 0.81
CA ALA A 261 17.30 24.38 -0.34
C ALA A 261 16.09 24.17 -1.27
N GLY A 262 16.36 23.98 -2.57
CA GLY A 262 15.36 23.65 -3.59
C GLY A 262 14.64 22.30 -3.35
N PRO A 263 14.20 21.56 -4.38
CA PRO A 263 13.71 20.19 -4.15
C PRO A 263 14.74 19.44 -3.29
N SER A 264 14.27 18.83 -2.18
CA SER A 264 15.17 18.14 -1.26
C SER A 264 15.94 17.07 -2.04
N PRO A 265 17.27 17.13 -2.04
CA PRO A 265 18.05 16.23 -2.88
C PRO A 265 17.84 14.79 -2.37
N GLN A 266 17.56 13.88 -3.31
CA GLN A 266 17.06 12.54 -3.01
C GLN A 266 18.00 11.44 -3.52
N VAL A 267 18.09 10.37 -2.75
CA VAL A 267 18.82 9.15 -3.11
C VAL A 267 17.80 8.05 -3.37
N SER A 268 17.72 7.58 -4.60
CA SER A 268 16.84 6.49 -5.00
C SER A 268 17.62 5.17 -4.98
N VAL A 269 17.21 4.28 -4.09
CA VAL A 269 17.82 2.98 -3.87
C VAL A 269 16.96 1.92 -4.52
N TYR A 270 17.54 1.21 -5.48
CA TYR A 270 16.86 0.19 -6.25
C TYR A 270 17.14 -1.20 -5.69
N PHE A 271 16.07 -1.94 -5.40
CA PHE A 271 16.11 -3.32 -4.92
C PHE A 271 15.49 -4.24 -5.97
N ARG A 272 16.25 -5.23 -6.44
CA ARG A 272 15.75 -6.25 -7.37
C ARG A 272 14.64 -7.09 -6.73
N GLY A 273 13.76 -7.64 -7.55
CA GLY A 273 12.66 -8.49 -7.07
C GLY A 273 13.12 -9.77 -6.37
N THR A 274 14.34 -10.22 -6.66
CA THR A 274 14.99 -11.37 -6.01
C THR A 274 15.79 -11.01 -4.77
N SER A 275 15.81 -9.73 -4.35
CA SER A 275 16.58 -9.30 -3.20
C SER A 275 16.08 -9.97 -1.92
N PRO A 276 16.97 -10.58 -1.09
CA PRO A 276 16.59 -11.18 0.18
C PRO A 276 16.14 -10.14 1.22
N THR A 277 16.39 -8.85 0.97
CA THR A 277 16.04 -7.74 1.87
C THR A 277 14.71 -7.08 1.52
N LEU A 278 14.07 -7.51 0.43
CA LEU A 278 12.88 -6.87 -0.12
C LEU A 278 11.70 -6.84 0.87
N GLU A 279 11.50 -7.90 1.65
CA GLU A 279 10.46 -7.94 2.69
C GLU A 279 10.68 -6.88 3.79
N ARG A 280 11.94 -6.58 4.13
CA ARG A 280 12.26 -5.53 5.09
C ARG A 280 12.10 -4.15 4.46
N VAL A 281 12.51 -3.98 3.22
CA VAL A 281 12.29 -2.74 2.46
C VAL A 281 10.79 -2.44 2.37
N ARG A 282 9.94 -3.43 2.11
CA ARG A 282 8.48 -3.29 2.11
C ARG A 282 7.88 -2.94 3.48
N ALA A 283 8.62 -3.17 4.56
CA ALA A 283 8.14 -2.92 5.91
C ALA A 283 8.39 -1.48 6.39
N VAL A 284 9.29 -0.74 5.72
CA VAL A 284 9.60 0.66 6.03
C VAL A 284 8.43 1.55 5.60
N GLY A 285 8.06 2.49 6.46
CA GLY A 285 7.00 3.47 6.18
C GLY A 285 7.57 4.84 5.85
N LEU A 286 6.72 5.71 5.31
CA LEU A 286 7.03 7.13 5.16
C LEU A 286 7.50 7.73 6.49
N GLY A 287 8.62 8.43 6.48
CA GLY A 287 9.18 9.06 7.67
C GLY A 287 9.92 8.13 8.61
N ASP A 288 10.13 6.85 8.26
CA ASP A 288 11.11 6.03 8.99
C ASP A 288 12.53 6.50 8.65
N GLU A 289 13.42 6.55 9.64
CA GLU A 289 14.85 6.72 9.39
C GLU A 289 15.48 5.35 9.15
N VAL A 290 16.20 5.22 8.05
CA VAL A 290 16.83 3.95 7.65
C VAL A 290 18.26 4.17 7.19
N THR A 291 19.13 3.22 7.54
CA THR A 291 20.48 3.11 6.97
C THR A 291 20.53 1.93 6.01
N VAL A 292 20.96 2.18 4.78
CA VAL A 292 21.08 1.16 3.72
C VAL A 292 22.51 1.10 3.20
N ARG A 293 23.03 -0.11 2.97
CA ARG A 293 24.30 -0.28 2.24
C ARG A 293 24.01 -0.47 0.76
N VAL A 294 24.61 0.37 -0.06
CA VAL A 294 24.29 0.50 -1.48
C VAL A 294 25.54 0.52 -2.32
N LEU A 295 25.54 -0.20 -3.44
CA LEU A 295 26.52 -0.06 -4.49
C LEU A 295 26.18 1.18 -5.31
N PHE A 296 27.06 2.18 -5.30
CA PHE A 296 26.86 3.38 -6.08
C PHE A 296 27.13 3.10 -7.56
N VAL A 297 26.12 3.37 -8.41
CA VAL A 297 26.22 3.11 -9.86
C VAL A 297 26.30 4.41 -10.65
N GLN A 298 25.33 5.32 -10.50
CA GLN A 298 25.30 6.53 -11.33
C GLN A 298 24.48 7.67 -10.72
N LYS A 299 24.87 8.91 -11.03
CA LYS A 299 24.06 10.12 -10.79
C LYS A 299 23.14 10.38 -11.99
N PHE A 300 21.87 10.65 -11.74
CA PHE A 300 20.87 11.04 -12.74
C PHE A 300 20.30 12.41 -12.42
N VAL A 301 20.84 13.47 -13.04
CA VAL A 301 20.37 14.87 -12.90
C VAL A 301 20.21 15.28 -11.42
N ASP A 302 19.00 15.17 -10.86
CA ASP A 302 18.62 15.54 -9.49
C ASP A 302 18.56 14.35 -8.51
N ASN A 303 18.81 13.13 -9.00
CA ASN A 303 18.68 11.87 -8.28
C ASN A 303 20.00 11.10 -8.27
N VAL A 304 20.23 10.38 -7.20
CA VAL A 304 21.34 9.42 -7.13
C VAL A 304 20.76 8.02 -7.22
N LEU A 305 21.11 7.27 -8.27
CA LEU A 305 20.67 5.88 -8.42
C LEU A 305 21.74 4.94 -7.88
N VAL A 306 21.36 4.15 -6.88
CA VAL A 306 22.22 3.17 -6.25
C VAL A 306 21.53 1.81 -6.21
N HIS A 307 22.28 0.72 -6.35
CA HIS A 307 21.76 -0.64 -6.18
C HIS A 307 21.92 -1.04 -4.71
N GLY A 308 20.81 -1.34 -4.04
CA GLY A 308 20.84 -1.79 -2.64
C GLY A 308 20.92 -3.31 -2.55
N GLU A 309 21.88 -3.85 -1.79
CA GLU A 309 21.94 -5.27 -1.44
C GLU A 309 21.69 -5.53 0.05
N ALA A 310 21.82 -4.52 0.91
CA ALA A 310 21.78 -4.71 2.35
C ALA A 310 20.47 -4.25 3.02
N VAL A 311 20.26 -4.86 4.18
CA VAL A 311 19.14 -4.72 5.11
C VAL A 311 19.03 -3.27 5.61
N PRO A 312 17.87 -2.60 5.54
CA PRO A 312 17.66 -1.37 6.30
C PRO A 312 17.89 -1.68 7.79
N ARG A 313 18.89 -1.04 8.40
CA ARG A 313 19.02 -0.99 9.87
C ARG A 313 18.10 0.15 10.34
N GLY A 314 17.16 -0.17 11.24
CA GLY A 314 16.02 0.70 11.57
C GLY A 314 14.71 0.21 10.93
N GLY A 315 13.56 0.56 11.52
CA GLY A 315 12.22 0.15 11.04
C GLY A 315 11.66 -1.17 11.62
N ASP A 316 12.48 -2.00 12.27
CA ASP A 316 12.03 -3.28 12.86
C ASP A 316 11.02 -3.10 14.03
N ARG A 317 11.07 -1.95 14.70
CA ARG A 317 10.08 -1.55 15.70
C ARG A 317 9.34 -0.33 15.21
N ARG A 318 8.10 -0.52 14.79
CA ARG A 318 7.15 0.58 14.61
C ARG A 318 6.89 1.20 15.99
N PRO A 319 7.37 2.42 16.31
CA PRO A 319 6.98 3.08 17.55
C PRO A 319 5.45 3.10 17.66
N ALA A 320 4.97 2.91 18.89
CA ALA A 320 3.55 3.08 19.19
C ALA A 320 3.13 4.49 18.78
N LEU A 321 1.96 4.60 18.14
CA LEU A 321 1.39 5.90 17.76
C LEU A 321 0.72 6.54 18.98
N THR A 322 1.51 6.78 20.03
CA THR A 322 1.09 7.55 21.19
C THR A 322 1.43 9.01 20.92
N PRO A 323 0.45 9.88 20.63
CA PRO A 323 0.72 11.26 20.28
C PRO A 323 1.36 11.98 21.46
N ALA A 324 2.50 12.61 21.23
CA ALA A 324 3.14 13.47 22.22
C ALA A 324 2.34 14.77 22.43
N ARG A 325 1.58 15.18 21.40
CA ARG A 325 0.87 16.46 21.35
C ARG A 325 -0.43 16.33 20.57
N GLN A 326 -1.41 17.16 20.91
CA GLN A 326 -2.63 17.36 20.13
C GLN A 326 -2.63 18.79 19.59
N LEU A 327 -2.79 18.95 18.28
CA LEU A 327 -2.67 20.22 17.56
C LEU A 327 -3.80 20.34 16.54
N THR A 328 -4.18 21.57 16.20
CA THR A 328 -4.99 21.82 15.00
C THR A 328 -4.10 21.79 13.75
N ALA A 329 -4.69 21.62 12.57
CA ALA A 329 -3.94 21.73 11.31
C ALA A 329 -3.25 23.11 11.17
N ASP A 330 -3.92 24.18 11.61
CA ASP A 330 -3.36 25.53 11.69
C ASP A 330 -2.14 25.63 12.60
N ASP A 331 -2.20 25.02 13.79
CA ASP A 331 -1.08 25.05 14.74
C ASP A 331 0.11 24.23 14.24
N VAL A 332 -0.12 23.07 13.64
CA VAL A 332 0.96 22.28 13.00
C VAL A 332 1.63 23.11 11.92
N PHE A 333 0.86 23.74 11.03
CA PHE A 333 1.42 24.56 9.97
C PHE A 333 2.24 25.73 10.52
N ARG A 334 1.67 26.49 11.48
CA ARG A 334 2.34 27.62 12.13
C ARG A 334 3.65 27.20 12.80
N GLU A 335 3.64 26.08 13.51
CA GLU A 335 4.80 25.58 14.22
C GLU A 335 5.87 25.04 13.27
N VAL A 336 5.49 24.24 12.27
CA VAL A 336 6.43 23.63 11.32
C VAL A 336 7.19 24.70 10.53
N TRP A 337 6.51 25.79 10.16
CA TRP A 337 7.15 26.90 9.42
C TRP A 337 7.82 27.93 10.32
N ALA A 338 7.78 27.76 11.65
CA ALA A 338 8.54 28.60 12.55
C ALA A 338 10.06 28.35 12.39
N PRO A 339 10.90 29.38 12.63
CA PRO A 339 12.35 29.23 12.53
C PRO A 339 12.95 28.05 13.29
N GLY A 340 13.58 27.13 12.56
CA GLY A 340 14.27 25.96 13.13
C GLY A 340 13.37 24.86 13.69
N ALA A 341 12.05 24.94 13.51
CA ALA A 341 11.10 24.00 14.11
C ALA A 341 11.00 22.64 13.39
N VAL A 342 11.11 22.61 12.05
CA VAL A 342 11.01 21.36 11.25
C VAL A 342 11.96 20.27 11.78
N ALA A 343 13.19 20.63 12.12
CA ALA A 343 14.19 19.68 12.62
C ALA A 343 13.82 19.12 14.00
N LYS A 344 13.14 19.91 14.85
CA LYS A 344 12.72 19.51 16.20
C LYS A 344 11.45 18.65 16.19
N LEU A 345 10.53 18.96 15.27
CA LEU A 345 9.22 18.31 15.19
C LEU A 345 9.27 16.98 14.42
N ARG A 346 10.30 16.77 13.59
CA ARG A 346 10.46 15.53 12.83
C ARG A 346 10.52 14.30 13.76
N GLY A 347 9.89 13.21 13.31
CA GLY A 347 9.84 11.95 14.05
C GLY A 347 8.87 11.98 15.24
N GLN A 348 8.34 13.15 15.62
CA GLN A 348 7.34 13.24 16.66
C GLN A 348 6.00 12.70 16.16
N VAL A 349 5.36 11.89 17.00
CA VAL A 349 3.97 11.49 16.81
C VAL A 349 3.08 12.65 17.27
N VAL A 350 2.26 13.17 16.38
CA VAL A 350 1.29 14.23 16.65
C VAL A 350 -0.13 13.75 16.37
N ALA A 351 -1.09 14.24 17.14
CA ALA A 351 -2.50 14.13 16.79
C ALA A 351 -2.96 15.47 16.23
N VAL A 352 -3.43 15.46 14.99
CA VAL A 352 -3.85 16.64 14.23
C VAL A 352 -5.35 16.59 14.00
N THR A 353 -6.06 17.65 14.35
CA THR A 353 -7.47 17.82 13.99
C THR A 353 -7.62 18.80 12.84
N GLY A 354 -8.42 18.47 11.83
CA GLY A 354 -8.70 19.38 10.72
C GLY A 354 -9.80 18.88 9.79
N VAL A 355 -9.95 19.56 8.65
CA VAL A 355 -10.98 19.28 7.64
C VAL A 355 -10.32 18.74 6.37
N ILE A 356 -10.91 17.71 5.76
CA ILE A 356 -10.50 17.20 4.46
C ILE A 356 -10.77 18.27 3.39
N ASP A 357 -9.75 18.75 2.69
CA ASP A 357 -9.90 19.83 1.68
C ASP A 357 -10.43 19.30 0.35
N LEU A 358 -9.76 18.27 -0.16
CA LEU A 358 -9.98 17.68 -1.47
C LEU A 358 -10.20 16.19 -1.33
N ASP A 359 -10.72 15.58 -2.40
CA ASP A 359 -10.95 14.16 -2.42
C ASP A 359 -9.64 13.41 -2.16
N PRO A 360 -9.60 12.41 -1.26
CA PRO A 360 -8.38 11.68 -0.95
C PRO A 360 -7.82 11.05 -2.23
N VAL A 361 -6.58 11.41 -2.61
CA VAL A 361 -5.98 10.99 -3.88
C VAL A 361 -5.12 9.76 -3.65
N HIS A 362 -5.31 8.72 -4.47
CA HIS A 362 -4.43 7.57 -4.44
C HIS A 362 -3.09 7.96 -5.02
N THR A 363 -2.05 7.71 -4.25
CA THR A 363 -0.69 7.72 -4.74
C THR A 363 -0.19 6.28 -4.74
N HIS A 364 0.93 6.02 -5.41
CA HIS A 364 1.64 4.75 -5.29
C HIS A 364 2.17 4.48 -3.87
N GLN A 365 2.05 5.43 -2.94
CA GLN A 365 2.54 5.35 -1.56
C GLN A 365 1.41 5.10 -0.55
N GLY A 366 0.17 5.48 -0.89
CA GLY A 366 -0.96 5.40 0.02
C GLY A 366 -2.15 6.24 -0.48
N VAL A 367 -2.89 6.83 0.44
CA VAL A 367 -3.93 7.82 0.14
C VAL A 367 -3.48 9.16 0.71
N ASP A 368 -3.21 10.12 -0.16
CA ASP A 368 -2.96 11.50 0.24
C ASP A 368 -4.26 12.10 0.75
N LEU A 369 -4.35 12.31 2.07
CA LEU A 369 -5.43 13.09 2.65
C LEU A 369 -4.97 14.53 2.92
N PRO A 370 -5.37 15.51 2.08
CA PRO A 370 -5.08 16.92 2.34
C PRO A 370 -5.97 17.43 3.46
N VAL A 371 -5.37 17.70 4.61
CA VAL A 371 -6.03 18.37 5.72
C VAL A 371 -5.70 19.86 5.66
N ARG A 372 -6.74 20.68 5.49
CA ARG A 372 -6.61 22.13 5.33
C ARG A 372 -6.42 22.85 6.66
N TYR A 373 -5.67 23.95 6.59
CA TYR A 373 -5.63 24.99 7.59
C TYR A 373 -6.25 26.29 7.03
N THR A 374 -6.62 27.20 7.91
CA THR A 374 -7.34 28.43 7.57
C THR A 374 -6.45 29.34 6.70
N GLY A 375 -6.97 29.77 5.55
CA GLY A 375 -6.25 30.68 4.64
C GLY A 375 -5.20 30.02 3.73
N ALA A 376 -5.09 28.68 3.73
CA ALA A 376 -4.21 27.96 2.82
C ALA A 376 -4.57 28.20 1.34
N PRO A 377 -3.58 28.42 0.44
CA PRO A 377 -3.80 28.33 -0.99
C PRO A 377 -4.22 26.91 -1.39
N PRO A 378 -4.89 26.73 -2.55
CA PRO A 378 -5.27 25.41 -3.03
C PRO A 378 -4.05 24.47 -3.05
N LEU A 379 -4.21 23.23 -2.57
CA LEU A 379 -3.19 22.18 -2.51
C LEU A 379 -2.15 22.31 -1.38
N ALA A 380 -2.08 23.43 -0.66
CA ALA A 380 -1.28 23.53 0.57
C ALA A 380 -2.00 22.84 1.74
N GLY A 381 -1.25 22.13 2.58
CA GLY A 381 -1.85 21.46 3.73
C GLY A 381 -1.01 20.32 4.29
N ILE A 382 -1.66 19.52 5.12
CA ILE A 382 -1.04 18.35 5.73
C ILE A 382 -1.40 17.13 4.89
N LYS A 383 -0.40 16.46 4.34
CA LYS A 383 -0.54 15.21 3.59
C LYS A 383 -0.33 14.05 4.55
N CYS A 384 -1.24 13.09 4.53
CA CYS A 384 -1.23 11.98 5.48
C CYS A 384 -1.07 10.67 4.73
N ASP A 385 0.02 9.95 4.93
CA ASP A 385 0.20 8.60 4.41
C ASP A 385 -0.48 7.59 5.34
N VAL A 386 -1.61 7.04 4.89
CA VAL A 386 -2.49 6.17 5.69
C VAL A 386 -2.09 4.71 5.53
N ASP A 387 -2.05 3.99 6.66
CA ASP A 387 -1.80 2.54 6.66
C ASP A 387 -2.82 1.77 5.78
N GLN A 388 -2.35 0.70 5.15
CA GLN A 388 -3.12 -0.14 4.21
C GLN A 388 -4.46 -0.66 4.77
N ASP A 389 -4.56 -0.85 6.09
CA ASP A 389 -5.76 -1.36 6.75
C ASP A 389 -6.87 -0.30 6.89
N GLN A 390 -6.53 0.99 6.85
CA GLN A 390 -7.51 2.09 6.82
C GLN A 390 -7.73 2.67 5.42
N LEU A 391 -6.93 2.25 4.43
CA LEU A 391 -6.96 2.77 3.07
C LEU A 391 -8.37 2.80 2.47
N ASP A 392 -9.09 1.68 2.48
CA ASP A 392 -10.43 1.59 1.90
C ASP A 392 -11.47 2.44 2.64
N ALA A 393 -11.28 2.66 3.94
CA ALA A 393 -12.16 3.50 4.74
C ALA A 393 -11.88 4.98 4.51
N VAL A 394 -10.60 5.37 4.36
CA VAL A 394 -10.21 6.77 4.07
C VAL A 394 -10.65 7.19 2.67
N ARG A 395 -10.55 6.30 1.68
CA ARG A 395 -11.08 6.53 0.31
C ARG A 395 -12.56 6.92 0.30
N GLN A 396 -13.30 6.43 1.28
CA GLN A 396 -14.72 6.68 1.45
C GLN A 396 -15.03 8.02 2.14
N LEU A 397 -14.05 8.83 2.55
CA LEU A 397 -14.32 10.08 3.26
C LEU A 397 -14.54 11.25 2.31
N PRO A 398 -15.62 12.02 2.42
CA PRO A 398 -15.85 13.17 1.56
C PRO A 398 -14.94 14.34 1.96
N PRO A 399 -14.64 15.25 1.02
CA PRO A 399 -14.21 16.60 1.34
C PRO A 399 -15.18 17.28 2.32
N GLY A 400 -14.65 18.16 3.18
CA GLY A 400 -15.41 18.89 4.19
C GLY A 400 -15.59 18.16 5.53
N LEU A 401 -15.26 16.87 5.62
CA LEU A 401 -15.39 16.11 6.86
C LEU A 401 -14.28 16.45 7.87
N ARG A 402 -14.65 16.64 9.14
CA ARG A 402 -13.71 16.79 10.24
C ARG A 402 -13.13 15.45 10.69
N VAL A 403 -11.80 15.40 10.74
CA VAL A 403 -11.03 14.20 11.09
C VAL A 403 -9.96 14.52 12.12
N LYS A 404 -9.61 13.49 12.90
CA LYS A 404 -8.42 13.45 13.74
C LYS A 404 -7.44 12.44 13.15
N VAL A 405 -6.25 12.92 12.81
CA VAL A 405 -5.14 12.14 12.25
C VAL A 405 -4.05 12.01 13.31
N VAL A 406 -3.66 10.80 13.66
CA VAL A 406 -2.47 10.54 14.48
C VAL A 406 -1.37 10.05 13.55
N GLY A 407 -0.27 10.77 13.44
CA GLY A 407 0.81 10.44 12.50
C GLY A 407 2.16 10.97 12.96
N VAL A 408 3.22 10.52 12.29
CA VAL A 408 4.60 10.95 12.53
C VAL A 408 4.94 12.08 11.57
N ILE A 409 5.46 13.21 12.06
CA ILE A 409 5.97 14.27 11.17
C ILE A 409 7.19 13.73 10.41
N ALA A 410 7.03 13.46 9.12
CA ALA A 410 8.05 12.85 8.27
C ALA A 410 8.97 13.92 7.66
N PHE A 411 8.42 14.76 6.78
CA PHE A 411 9.15 15.84 6.11
C PHE A 411 8.20 16.96 5.68
N THR A 412 8.75 18.02 5.08
CA THR A 412 8.00 19.17 4.58
C THR A 412 8.43 19.49 3.15
N GLU A 413 7.51 20.07 2.36
CA GLU A 413 7.82 20.60 1.03
C GLU A 413 7.53 22.11 1.00
N PRO A 414 8.54 22.96 1.30
CA PRO A 414 8.34 24.41 1.43
C PRO A 414 7.75 25.07 0.18
N LYS A 415 8.18 24.65 -1.01
CA LYS A 415 7.68 25.20 -2.28
C LYS A 415 6.19 24.93 -2.52
N ARG A 416 5.64 23.90 -1.88
CA ARG A 416 4.23 23.51 -1.98
C ARG A 416 3.44 23.85 -0.72
N ASN A 417 4.08 24.37 0.32
CA ASN A 417 3.48 24.55 1.65
C ASN A 417 2.84 23.25 2.17
N GLU A 418 3.55 22.13 2.03
CA GLU A 418 3.06 20.83 2.47
C GLU A 418 3.83 20.31 3.69
N VAL A 419 3.09 19.70 4.61
CA VAL A 419 3.64 18.94 5.73
C VAL A 419 3.22 17.48 5.56
N TRP A 420 4.19 16.57 5.51
CA TRP A 420 3.93 15.15 5.32
C TRP A 420 3.94 14.42 6.65
N LEU A 421 2.82 13.79 6.97
CA LEU A 421 2.68 12.86 8.08
C LEU A 421 2.78 11.43 7.55
N GLY A 422 3.73 10.67 8.07
CA GLY A 422 3.84 9.24 7.84
C GLY A 422 3.03 8.44 8.84
N ARG A 423 2.67 7.20 8.47
CA ARG A 423 2.07 6.20 9.38
C ARG A 423 0.80 6.71 10.06
N CYS A 424 -0.06 7.33 9.27
CA CYS A 424 -1.25 7.99 9.74
C CYS A 424 -2.33 7.00 10.14
N ARG A 425 -2.95 7.26 11.28
CA ARG A 425 -4.17 6.64 11.75
C ARG A 425 -5.27 7.66 11.86
N LEU A 426 -6.41 7.35 11.24
CA LEU A 426 -7.52 8.27 11.15
C LEU A 426 -8.68 7.82 12.03
N SER A 427 -9.34 8.82 12.58
CA SER A 427 -10.56 8.70 13.34
C SER A 427 -11.50 9.84 12.95
N LEU A 428 -12.79 9.54 12.88
CA LEU A 428 -13.79 10.53 12.51
C LEU A 428 -14.16 11.36 13.73
N MET A 429 -14.27 12.68 13.54
CA MET A 429 -14.75 13.58 14.60
C MET A 429 -16.26 13.83 14.49
N GLU A 430 -16.86 13.44 13.38
CA GLU A 430 -18.30 13.52 13.14
C GLU A 430 -18.74 12.37 12.22
N ALA A 431 -20.03 12.07 12.21
CA ALA A 431 -20.57 11.04 11.32
C ALA A 431 -20.37 11.43 9.85
N ASN A 432 -20.09 10.46 8.99
CA ASN A 432 -19.93 10.71 7.55
C ASN A 432 -21.23 11.28 6.97
N PRO A 433 -21.25 12.52 6.46
CA PRO A 433 -22.48 13.20 6.03
C PRO A 433 -22.94 12.75 4.63
N MET A 434 -22.17 11.92 3.90
CA MET A 434 -22.54 11.52 2.54
C MET A 434 -23.81 10.67 2.51
N PRO A 435 -24.85 11.08 1.77
CA PRO A 435 -26.04 10.25 1.59
C PRO A 435 -25.70 9.04 0.72
N SER A 436 -26.36 7.91 0.99
CA SER A 436 -26.38 6.76 0.10
C SER A 436 -27.68 6.79 -0.71
N VAL A 437 -27.55 6.78 -2.04
CA VAL A 437 -28.63 7.02 -2.99
C VAL A 437 -28.58 5.94 -4.08
N SER A 438 -29.73 5.45 -4.52
CA SER A 438 -29.79 4.57 -5.69
C SER A 438 -29.85 5.39 -6.98
N VAL A 439 -29.38 4.84 -8.10
CA VAL A 439 -29.52 5.52 -9.41
C VAL A 439 -30.97 5.86 -9.71
N THR A 440 -31.90 4.95 -9.42
CA THR A 440 -33.33 5.17 -9.62
C THR A 440 -33.83 6.37 -8.83
N GLU A 441 -33.51 6.45 -7.53
CA GLU A 441 -33.88 7.59 -6.67
C GLU A 441 -33.31 8.90 -7.21
N LEU A 442 -32.02 8.91 -7.59
CA LEU A 442 -31.35 10.10 -8.10
C LEU A 442 -32.01 10.59 -9.42
N VAL A 443 -32.23 9.69 -10.38
CA VAL A 443 -32.83 10.02 -11.67
C VAL A 443 -34.26 10.51 -11.50
N THR A 444 -35.06 9.85 -10.67
CA THR A 444 -36.43 10.28 -10.35
C THR A 444 -36.45 11.66 -9.73
N ALA A 445 -35.56 11.95 -8.77
CA ALA A 445 -35.50 13.27 -8.13
C ALA A 445 -35.22 14.40 -9.15
N TYR A 446 -34.23 14.23 -10.04
CA TYR A 446 -33.92 15.24 -11.05
C TYR A 446 -34.98 15.35 -12.15
N ARG A 447 -35.71 14.27 -12.43
CA ARG A 447 -36.85 14.28 -13.36
C ARG A 447 -38.02 15.09 -12.79
N ASP A 448 -38.34 14.86 -11.52
CA ASP A 448 -39.53 15.42 -10.88
C ASP A 448 -39.34 16.89 -10.49
N ASP A 449 -38.19 17.24 -9.90
CA ASP A 449 -37.83 18.63 -9.58
C ASP A 449 -36.30 18.81 -9.61
N ASN A 450 -35.79 19.27 -10.76
CA ASN A 450 -34.37 19.51 -10.95
C ASN A 450 -33.78 20.55 -9.96
N LYS A 451 -34.58 21.53 -9.51
CA LYS A 451 -34.10 22.55 -8.57
C LYS A 451 -33.95 21.96 -7.18
N ALA A 452 -34.99 21.29 -6.67
CA ALA A 452 -34.95 20.66 -5.34
C ALA A 452 -33.92 19.51 -5.29
N ALA A 453 -33.82 18.70 -6.34
CA ALA A 453 -32.78 17.69 -6.47
C ALA A 453 -31.38 18.32 -6.52
N GLY A 454 -31.24 19.45 -7.22
CA GLY A 454 -30.01 20.23 -7.27
C GLY A 454 -29.56 20.77 -5.91
N GLU A 455 -30.51 21.18 -5.07
CA GLU A 455 -30.24 21.59 -3.69
C GLU A 455 -29.91 20.40 -2.79
N LYS A 456 -30.54 19.24 -2.99
CA LYS A 456 -30.31 18.05 -2.15
C LYS A 456 -29.01 17.31 -2.51
N TYR A 457 -28.81 17.00 -3.79
CA TYR A 457 -27.75 16.12 -4.29
C TYR A 457 -26.66 16.85 -5.07
N GLY A 458 -26.80 18.15 -5.32
CA GLY A 458 -25.77 18.99 -5.96
C GLY A 458 -26.14 19.49 -7.35
N ASN A 459 -25.45 20.51 -7.82
CA ASN A 459 -25.69 21.15 -9.12
C ASN A 459 -24.36 21.63 -9.73
N ARG A 460 -24.41 22.29 -10.89
CA ARG A 460 -23.20 22.65 -11.65
C ARG A 460 -22.29 23.65 -10.93
N THR A 461 -22.82 24.44 -10.00
CA THR A 461 -22.05 25.43 -9.24
C THR A 461 -21.74 24.97 -7.82
N SER A 462 -22.46 23.96 -7.32
CA SER A 462 -22.29 23.39 -5.99
C SER A 462 -22.48 21.88 -6.06
N GLY A 463 -21.42 21.18 -6.46
CA GLY A 463 -21.38 19.72 -6.43
C GLY A 463 -21.53 19.20 -5.00
N LYS A 464 -22.18 18.04 -4.83
CA LYS A 464 -22.23 17.35 -3.54
C LYS A 464 -21.79 15.91 -3.67
N TRP A 465 -21.05 15.45 -2.67
CA TRP A 465 -20.56 14.08 -2.59
C TRP A 465 -21.65 13.15 -2.06
N LEU A 466 -21.79 12.00 -2.71
CA LEU A 466 -22.73 10.95 -2.33
C LEU A 466 -22.17 9.56 -2.66
N TYR A 467 -22.78 8.54 -2.05
CA TYR A 467 -22.60 7.16 -2.48
C TYR A 467 -23.72 6.78 -3.42
N LEU A 468 -23.39 6.47 -4.67
CA LEU A 468 -24.36 6.03 -5.67
C LEU A 468 -24.30 4.52 -5.85
N THR A 469 -25.45 3.85 -5.82
CA THR A 469 -25.54 2.42 -6.14
C THR A 469 -26.43 2.20 -7.35
N GLY A 470 -25.96 1.41 -8.32
CA GLY A 470 -26.75 1.08 -9.50
C GLY A 470 -26.12 0.02 -10.41
N GLU A 471 -26.94 -0.56 -11.26
CA GLU A 471 -26.54 -1.53 -12.29
C GLU A 471 -26.00 -0.80 -13.53
N ILE A 472 -24.88 -1.25 -14.10
CA ILE A 472 -24.33 -0.68 -15.34
C ILE A 472 -25.11 -1.20 -16.55
N ALA A 473 -25.77 -0.31 -17.29
CA ALA A 473 -26.50 -0.65 -18.50
C ALA A 473 -25.61 -0.70 -19.75
N ASN A 474 -24.64 0.20 -19.86
CA ASN A 474 -23.74 0.28 -21.02
C ASN A 474 -22.40 0.91 -20.63
N ILE A 475 -21.33 0.60 -21.38
CA ILE A 475 -20.04 1.27 -21.28
C ILE A 475 -19.67 1.80 -22.67
N THR A 476 -19.53 3.11 -22.80
CA THR A 476 -19.09 3.75 -24.05
C THR A 476 -17.64 4.19 -23.94
N THR A 477 -16.90 4.14 -25.04
CA THR A 477 -15.53 4.68 -25.12
C THR A 477 -15.51 5.82 -26.13
N ASP A 478 -14.98 6.97 -25.74
CA ASP A 478 -14.85 8.11 -26.65
C ASP A 478 -13.60 8.01 -27.54
N LYS A 479 -13.41 9.00 -28.43
CA LYS A 479 -12.27 9.05 -29.35
C LYS A 479 -10.91 9.20 -28.65
N MET A 480 -10.89 9.66 -27.40
CA MET A 480 -9.68 9.79 -26.58
C MET A 480 -9.42 8.53 -25.75
N GLY A 481 -10.24 7.48 -25.90
CA GLY A 481 -10.14 6.26 -25.11
C GLY A 481 -10.75 6.37 -23.72
N LEU A 482 -11.42 7.48 -23.39
CA LEU A 482 -12.07 7.64 -22.09
C LEU A 482 -13.34 6.80 -22.05
N ARG A 483 -13.42 5.92 -21.05
CA ARG A 483 -14.56 5.03 -20.85
C ARG A 483 -15.58 5.70 -19.95
N THR A 484 -16.87 5.55 -20.26
CA THR A 484 -17.99 6.08 -19.49
C THR A 484 -18.99 4.97 -19.22
N ALA A 485 -19.30 4.72 -17.96
CA ALA A 485 -20.35 3.82 -17.51
C ALA A 485 -21.68 4.57 -17.46
N HIS A 486 -22.70 4.00 -18.10
CA HIS A 486 -24.09 4.46 -18.05
C HIS A 486 -24.88 3.54 -17.13
N PHE A 487 -25.54 4.10 -16.12
CA PHE A 487 -26.32 3.32 -15.19
C PHE A 487 -27.72 3.04 -15.75
N LYS A 488 -28.27 1.88 -15.37
CA LYS A 488 -29.66 1.52 -15.59
C LYS A 488 -30.54 2.41 -14.70
N GLY A 489 -31.46 3.13 -15.32
CA GLY A 489 -32.42 4.00 -14.64
C GLY A 489 -33.82 3.85 -15.22
N PRO A 490 -34.79 4.63 -14.71
CA PRO A 490 -36.13 4.73 -15.29
C PRO A 490 -36.09 5.02 -16.80
N ALA A 491 -37.08 4.50 -17.54
CA ALA A 491 -37.19 4.75 -18.98
C ALA A 491 -37.40 6.24 -19.33
N THR A 492 -37.97 7.00 -18.40
CA THR A 492 -38.19 8.44 -18.52
C THR A 492 -37.32 9.20 -17.53
N GLY A 493 -36.54 10.17 -18.02
CA GLY A 493 -35.69 11.03 -17.20
C GLY A 493 -34.24 11.12 -17.71
N PRO A 494 -33.39 11.89 -17.01
CA PRO A 494 -31.97 11.99 -17.33
C PRO A 494 -31.25 10.65 -17.11
N GLN A 495 -30.28 10.33 -17.97
CA GLN A 495 -29.38 9.20 -17.74
C GLN A 495 -28.27 9.58 -16.74
N ALA A 496 -28.08 8.76 -15.71
CA ALA A 496 -26.92 8.88 -14.82
C ALA A 496 -25.72 8.18 -15.47
N ARG A 497 -24.58 8.88 -15.55
CA ARG A 497 -23.33 8.35 -16.12
C ARG A 497 -22.12 8.83 -15.38
N ILE A 498 -21.07 8.02 -15.36
CA ILE A 498 -19.82 8.28 -14.64
C ILE A 498 -18.62 7.92 -15.52
N GLY A 499 -17.57 8.75 -15.48
CA GLY A 499 -16.29 8.41 -16.09
C GLY A 499 -15.68 7.20 -15.39
N ILE A 500 -15.10 6.28 -16.17
CA ILE A 500 -14.36 5.12 -15.69
C ILE A 500 -12.88 5.47 -15.81
N ASP A 501 -12.20 5.64 -14.67
CA ASP A 501 -10.76 5.84 -14.66
C ASP A 501 -10.03 4.59 -15.19
N VAL A 502 -8.81 4.76 -15.69
CA VAL A 502 -7.94 3.69 -16.21
C VAL A 502 -7.83 2.55 -15.19
N GLU A 503 -7.75 2.87 -13.90
CA GLU A 503 -7.69 1.88 -12.81
C GLU A 503 -8.95 0.99 -12.70
N TRP A 504 -10.09 1.47 -13.18
CA TRP A 504 -11.37 0.76 -13.10
C TRP A 504 -11.64 -0.09 -14.35
N GLY A 505 -10.90 0.16 -15.44
CA GLY A 505 -11.24 -0.25 -16.80
C GLY A 505 -11.77 -1.69 -16.90
N ASP A 506 -11.00 -2.67 -16.45
CA ASP A 506 -11.36 -4.08 -16.63
C ASP A 506 -12.25 -4.65 -15.51
N ARG A 507 -12.47 -3.85 -14.46
CA ARG A 507 -13.22 -4.26 -13.26
C ARG A 507 -14.71 -3.99 -13.36
N VAL A 508 -15.13 -3.03 -14.19
CA VAL A 508 -16.54 -2.65 -14.38
C VAL A 508 -17.09 -3.35 -15.62
N LYS A 509 -18.19 -4.08 -15.44
CA LYS A 509 -18.88 -4.80 -16.51
C LYS A 509 -20.34 -4.38 -16.64
N VAL A 510 -20.86 -4.46 -17.86
CA VAL A 510 -22.31 -4.32 -18.11
C VAL A 510 -23.08 -5.40 -17.34
N GLY A 511 -24.21 -5.03 -16.76
CA GLY A 511 -25.05 -5.86 -15.88
C GLY A 511 -24.57 -5.92 -14.43
N GLN A 512 -23.40 -5.35 -14.09
CA GLN A 512 -22.89 -5.34 -12.73
C GLN A 512 -23.53 -4.22 -11.91
N THR A 513 -24.02 -4.53 -10.72
CA THR A 513 -24.34 -3.52 -9.71
C THR A 513 -23.05 -3.07 -9.02
N ILE A 514 -22.78 -1.77 -9.05
CA ILE A 514 -21.64 -1.16 -8.38
C ILE A 514 -22.09 -0.10 -7.38
N ARG A 515 -21.26 0.11 -6.36
CA ARG A 515 -21.35 1.25 -5.45
C ARG A 515 -20.15 2.15 -5.68
N VAL A 516 -20.40 3.44 -5.93
CA VAL A 516 -19.36 4.42 -6.24
C VAL A 516 -19.47 5.62 -5.32
N LYS A 517 -18.33 6.18 -4.92
CA LYS A 517 -18.25 7.52 -4.36
C LYS A 517 -18.14 8.51 -5.52
N THR A 518 -19.01 9.50 -5.54
CA THR A 518 -19.08 10.45 -6.64
C THR A 518 -19.53 11.83 -6.19
N GLU A 519 -19.03 12.86 -6.84
CA GLU A 519 -19.59 14.20 -6.79
C GLU A 519 -20.69 14.33 -7.86
N CYS A 520 -21.91 14.63 -7.42
CA CYS A 520 -23.03 14.91 -8.31
C CYS A 520 -23.09 16.40 -8.63
N GLN A 521 -22.95 16.73 -9.92
CA GLN A 521 -22.96 18.10 -10.46
C GLN A 521 -24.30 18.46 -11.11
N GLY A 522 -25.33 17.65 -10.86
CA GLY A 522 -26.70 17.85 -11.33
C GLY A 522 -26.93 17.52 -12.80
N ALA A 523 -28.16 17.81 -13.26
CA ALA A 523 -28.55 17.58 -14.65
C ALA A 523 -27.97 18.65 -15.59
N LEU A 524 -27.50 18.23 -16.77
CA LEU A 524 -27.03 19.14 -17.81
C LEU A 524 -28.18 20.00 -18.38
N PRO A 525 -27.90 21.16 -19.04
CA PRO A 525 -28.90 22.15 -19.49
C PRO A 525 -29.99 21.67 -20.47
N ARG A 526 -30.02 20.39 -20.82
CA ARG A 526 -31.07 19.76 -21.64
C ARG A 526 -31.77 18.59 -20.93
N GLY A 527 -31.47 18.38 -19.64
CA GLY A 527 -32.08 17.31 -18.83
C GLY A 527 -31.77 15.90 -19.29
N VAL A 528 -30.82 15.70 -20.21
CA VAL A 528 -30.55 14.38 -20.81
C VAL A 528 -29.64 13.54 -19.93
N PHE A 529 -28.75 14.17 -19.15
CA PHE A 529 -27.78 13.46 -18.32
C PHE A 529 -27.64 14.13 -16.96
N ILE A 530 -27.46 13.32 -15.91
CA ILE A 530 -26.90 13.76 -14.64
C ILE A 530 -25.39 13.57 -14.72
N GLN A 531 -24.63 14.64 -14.49
CA GLN A 531 -23.18 14.60 -14.51
C GLN A 531 -22.66 14.13 -13.14
N LEU A 532 -21.98 12.99 -13.15
CA LEU A 532 -21.32 12.41 -11.97
C LEU A 532 -19.81 12.40 -12.21
N MET A 533 -19.06 13.00 -11.30
CA MET A 533 -17.61 12.88 -11.27
C MET A 533 -17.23 11.79 -10.28
N GLY A 534 -16.81 10.64 -10.82
CA GLY A 534 -16.45 9.48 -10.04
C GLY A 534 -15.03 9.58 -9.52
N SER A 535 -14.82 9.14 -8.28
CA SER A 535 -13.48 9.10 -7.71
C SER A 535 -13.04 7.73 -7.21
N SER A 536 -13.96 6.85 -6.80
CA SER A 536 -13.61 5.45 -6.48
C SER A 536 -14.81 4.50 -6.58
N ILE A 537 -14.59 3.30 -7.12
CA ILE A 537 -15.46 2.14 -6.90
C ILE A 537 -15.16 1.59 -5.51
N LEU A 538 -16.21 1.41 -4.72
CA LEU A 538 -16.08 0.96 -3.35
C LEU A 538 -16.24 -0.55 -3.28
N PRO A 539 -15.37 -1.27 -2.54
CA PRO A 539 -15.67 -2.65 -2.15
C PRO A 539 -16.95 -2.67 -1.29
N GLU A 540 -17.61 -3.83 -1.22
CA GLU A 540 -18.73 -4.01 -0.29
C GLU A 540 -18.32 -3.57 1.13
N ALA A 541 -19.12 -2.66 1.70
CA ALA A 541 -18.77 -1.88 2.88
C ALA A 541 -18.38 -2.76 4.08
N LYS A 542 -17.08 -2.88 4.36
CA LYS A 542 -16.59 -3.69 5.50
C LYS A 542 -15.63 -2.99 6.44
N THR A 543 -15.18 -1.77 6.14
CA THR A 543 -14.19 -1.08 6.97
C THR A 543 -14.76 0.24 7.48
N THR A 544 -15.11 0.28 8.77
CA THR A 544 -15.53 1.50 9.47
C THR A 544 -14.34 2.10 10.21
N LEU A 545 -14.15 3.41 10.10
CA LEU A 545 -13.20 4.13 10.94
C LEU A 545 -13.79 4.33 12.33
N PRO A 546 -12.97 4.35 13.40
CA PRO A 546 -13.44 4.69 14.73
C PRO A 546 -13.94 6.14 14.76
N VAL A 547 -15.07 6.36 15.45
CA VAL A 547 -15.59 7.70 15.75
C VAL A 547 -15.07 8.10 17.12
N VAL A 548 -14.38 9.24 17.19
CA VAL A 548 -13.96 9.83 18.47
C VAL A 548 -15.22 10.36 19.15
N LYS A 549 -15.56 9.77 20.29
CA LYS A 549 -16.65 10.25 21.14
C LYS A 549 -16.21 11.45 21.97
#